data_AF-A0A6N8NU45-F1
#
_entry.id   AF-A0A6N8NU45-F1
#
_cell.length_a   1.000
_cell.length_b   1.000
_cell.length_c   1.000
_cell.angle_alpha   90.00
_cell.angle_beta   90.00
_cell.angle_gamma   90.00
#
_symmetry.space_group_name_H-M   'P 1'
#
loop_
_entity.id
_entity.type
_entity.pdbx_description
1 polymer ?
#
loop_
_entity_poly.entity_id
_entity_poly.type
_entity_poly.pdbx_seq_one_letter_code
_entity_poly.pdbx_strand_id
1 'polypeptide(L)'
;FNRALARQNENHEAGNKYIPYGKMASWLVEWKNATETQWLKDSPSQPLQQSLKDLERAYKNFFRKRAAFPRFKKRGQNDAFRYPQGVKLDQENSRIFLPKLGWMRYR
;
A
#
# COMPACT_ATOMS: atom_id res chain seq x y z
N PHE A 1 -1.25 1.45 -4.38
CA PHE A 1 0.08 1.27 -4.98
C PHE A 1 0.11 1.81 -6.41
N ASN A 2 -0.55 1.15 -7.39
CA ASN A 2 -0.47 1.51 -8.82
C ASN A 2 -0.79 2.98 -9.13
N ARG A 3 -1.88 3.54 -8.57
CA ARG A 3 -2.24 4.96 -8.77
C ARG A 3 -1.16 5.94 -8.27
N ALA A 4 -0.49 5.59 -7.17
CA ALA A 4 0.64 6.39 -6.65
C ALA A 4 1.90 6.22 -7.51
N LEU A 5 2.15 5.01 -8.01
CA LEU A 5 3.26 4.74 -8.94
C LEU A 5 3.09 5.52 -10.25
N ALA A 6 1.88 5.61 -10.80
CA ALA A 6 1.61 6.42 -12.00
C ALA A 6 2.02 7.88 -11.81
N ARG A 7 1.53 8.54 -10.75
CA ARG A 7 1.95 9.92 -10.40
C ARG A 7 3.45 10.04 -10.16
N GLN A 8 4.07 8.99 -9.63
CA GLN A 8 5.52 8.97 -9.41
C GLN A 8 6.32 8.84 -10.71
N ASN A 9 5.83 8.07 -11.67
CA ASN A 9 6.41 7.97 -13.00
C ASN A 9 6.32 9.30 -13.74
N GLU A 10 5.15 9.94 -13.77
CA GLU A 10 4.95 11.26 -14.37
C GLU A 10 5.93 12.30 -13.80
N ASN A 11 6.08 12.31 -12.47
CA ASN A 11 7.03 13.20 -11.79
C ASN A 11 8.49 12.86 -12.13
N HIS A 12 8.84 11.57 -12.27
CA HIS A 12 10.17 11.14 -12.65
C HIS A 12 10.51 11.50 -14.11
N GLU A 13 9.56 11.32 -15.02
CA GLU A 13 9.65 11.72 -16.44
C GLU A 13 9.85 13.22 -16.59
N ALA A 14 9.22 14.03 -15.71
CA ALA A 14 9.45 15.46 -15.63
C ALA A 14 10.83 15.86 -15.02
N GLY A 15 11.70 14.88 -14.71
CA GLY A 15 13.04 15.13 -14.16
C GLY A 15 13.06 15.50 -12.67
N ASN A 16 11.92 15.40 -11.97
CA ASN A 16 11.83 15.78 -10.56
C ASN A 16 12.31 14.66 -9.62
N LYS A 17 12.69 15.07 -8.39
CA LYS A 17 12.97 14.12 -7.30
C LYS A 17 11.73 13.31 -6.95
N TYR A 18 11.93 12.09 -6.46
CA TYR A 18 10.84 11.22 -6.04
C TYR A 18 9.99 11.85 -4.93
N ILE A 19 8.71 11.49 -4.92
CA ILE A 19 7.71 12.07 -4.02
C ILE A 19 7.71 11.26 -2.72
N PRO A 20 7.92 11.92 -1.56
CA PRO A 20 7.97 11.23 -0.28
C PRO A 20 6.59 10.75 0.15
N TYR A 21 6.56 9.78 1.07
CA TYR A 21 5.34 9.19 1.62
C TYR A 21 4.33 10.24 2.11
N GLY A 22 4.80 11.31 2.77
CA GLY A 22 3.91 12.34 3.32
C GLY A 22 2.99 12.97 2.26
N LYS A 23 3.52 13.27 1.07
CA LYS A 23 2.75 13.81 -0.05
C LYS A 23 1.87 12.74 -0.72
N MET A 24 2.32 11.47 -0.75
CA MET A 24 1.46 10.38 -1.22
C MET A 24 0.29 10.10 -0.28
N ALA A 25 0.47 10.30 1.03
CA ALA A 25 -0.55 10.11 2.03
C ALA A 25 -1.68 11.15 1.93
N SER A 26 -1.39 12.38 1.50
CA SER A 26 -2.46 13.37 1.22
C SER A 26 -3.34 12.94 0.05
N TRP A 27 -2.74 12.41 -1.03
CA TRP A 27 -3.52 11.85 -2.15
C TRP A 27 -4.41 10.69 -1.72
N LEU A 28 -3.99 9.89 -0.75
CA LEU A 28 -4.82 8.80 -0.25
C LEU A 28 -6.12 9.33 0.39
N VAL A 29 -6.07 10.49 1.05
CA VAL A 29 -7.28 11.14 1.59
C VAL A 29 -8.20 11.57 0.46
N GLU A 30 -7.66 12.22 -0.58
CA GLU A 30 -8.40 12.61 -1.78
C GLU A 30 -9.05 11.39 -2.45
N TRP A 31 -8.29 10.30 -2.67
CA TRP A 31 -8.79 9.09 -3.32
C TRP A 31 -9.87 8.38 -2.51
N LYS A 32 -9.78 8.39 -1.18
CA LYS A 32 -10.86 7.85 -0.34
C LYS A 32 -12.16 8.65 -0.46
N ASN A 33 -12.10 9.90 -0.88
CA ASN A 33 -13.26 10.77 -1.07
C ASN A 33 -13.76 10.84 -2.51
N ALA A 34 -12.95 10.44 -3.50
CA ALA A 34 -13.36 10.37 -4.89
C ALA A 34 -14.33 9.19 -5.14
N THR A 35 -15.40 9.44 -5.90
CA THR A 35 -16.47 8.46 -6.19
C THR A 35 -15.93 7.16 -6.80
N GLU A 36 -15.01 7.26 -7.75
CA GLU A 36 -14.34 6.14 -8.44
C GLU A 36 -13.51 5.23 -7.51
N THR A 37 -13.03 5.76 -6.38
CA THR A 37 -12.18 5.03 -5.43
C THR A 37 -12.74 5.02 -4.03
N GLN A 38 -14.05 5.24 -3.89
CA GLN A 38 -14.73 5.27 -2.60
C GLN A 38 -14.63 3.93 -1.85
N TRP A 39 -14.54 2.81 -2.58
CA TRP A 39 -14.30 1.46 -2.03
C TRP A 39 -13.03 1.35 -1.18
N LEU A 40 -12.09 2.30 -1.29
CA LEU A 40 -10.94 2.38 -0.39
C LEU A 40 -11.33 2.65 1.07
N LYS A 41 -12.54 3.17 1.33
CA LYS A 41 -13.08 3.37 2.69
C LYS A 41 -13.47 2.05 3.36
N ASP A 42 -13.75 1.01 2.59
CA ASP A 42 -14.12 -0.31 3.12
C ASP A 42 -12.90 -1.05 3.64
N SER A 43 -11.73 -0.75 3.08
CA SER A 43 -10.45 -1.28 3.54
C SER A 43 -9.90 -0.53 4.76
N PRO A 44 -9.22 -1.22 5.69
CA PRO A 44 -8.50 -0.55 6.77
C PRO A 44 -7.45 0.43 6.26
N SER A 45 -7.36 1.60 6.90
CA SER A 45 -6.45 2.67 6.46
C SER A 45 -4.97 2.28 6.52
N GLN A 46 -4.58 1.38 7.44
CA GLN A 46 -3.18 1.05 7.66
C GLN A 46 -2.54 0.22 6.53
N PRO A 47 -3.16 -0.86 6.02
CA PRO A 47 -2.72 -1.52 4.79
C PRO A 47 -2.55 -0.59 3.59
N LEU A 48 -3.45 0.39 3.42
CA LEU A 48 -3.37 1.37 2.35
C LEU A 48 -2.14 2.27 2.50
N GLN A 49 -1.89 2.77 3.73
CA GLN A 49 -0.70 3.56 4.04
C GLN A 49 0.59 2.73 3.89
N GLN A 50 0.60 1.48 4.33
CA GLN A 50 1.75 0.58 4.15
C GLN A 50 2.09 0.36 2.68
N SER A 51 1.07 0.24 1.82
CA SER A 51 1.29 0.16 0.37
C SER A 51 2.02 1.38 -0.20
N LEU A 52 1.81 2.58 0.35
CA LEU A 52 2.52 3.79 -0.05
C LEU A 52 3.95 3.85 0.51
N LYS A 53 4.15 3.36 1.74
CA LYS A 53 5.50 3.22 2.34
C LYS A 53 6.35 2.23 1.58
N ASP A 54 5.77 1.11 1.14
CA ASP A 54 6.47 0.12 0.33
C ASP A 54 6.89 0.71 -1.03
N LEU A 55 6.06 1.57 -1.64
CA LEU A 55 6.41 2.31 -2.86
C LEU A 55 7.58 3.27 -2.62
N GLU A 56 7.54 4.07 -1.56
CA GLU A 56 8.64 4.97 -1.20
C GLU A 56 9.94 4.19 -0.97
N ARG A 57 9.86 3.06 -0.26
CA ARG A 57 11.01 2.16 -0.03
C ARG A 57 11.56 1.61 -1.35
N ALA A 58 10.69 1.23 -2.29
CA ALA A 58 11.11 0.74 -3.60
C ALA A 58 11.89 1.82 -4.38
N TYR A 59 11.40 3.07 -4.41
CA TYR A 59 12.12 4.19 -5.00
C TYR A 59 13.45 4.48 -4.29
N LYS A 60 13.47 4.52 -2.96
CA LYS A 60 14.71 4.71 -2.18
C LYS A 60 15.74 3.63 -2.50
N ASN A 61 15.31 2.37 -2.63
CA ASN A 61 16.20 1.27 -3.00
C ASN A 61 16.70 1.37 -4.45
N PHE A 62 15.84 1.80 -5.38
CA PHE A 62 16.22 2.06 -6.77
C PHE A 62 17.32 3.12 -6.87
N PHE A 63 17.15 4.29 -6.22
CA PHE A 63 18.19 5.34 -6.23
C PHE A 63 19.47 4.92 -5.51
N ARG A 64 19.39 4.03 -4.52
CA ARG A 64 20.55 3.41 -3.86
C ARG A 64 21.18 2.27 -4.68
N LYS A 65 20.71 2.01 -5.90
CA LYS A 65 21.14 0.90 -6.77
C LYS A 65 21.04 -0.49 -6.12
N ARG A 66 20.10 -0.67 -5.20
CA ARG A 66 19.84 -1.93 -4.48
C ARG A 66 18.67 -2.74 -5.05
N ALA A 67 17.88 -2.13 -5.93
CA ALA A 67 16.72 -2.76 -6.56
C ALA A 67 16.48 -2.15 -7.94
N ALA A 68 15.77 -2.88 -8.80
CA ALA A 68 15.28 -2.36 -10.07
C ALA A 68 14.17 -1.31 -9.86
N PHE A 69 13.85 -0.57 -10.93
CA PHE A 69 12.79 0.43 -10.93
C PHE A 69 11.44 -0.20 -10.54
N PRO A 70 10.61 0.46 -9.70
CA PRO A 70 9.31 -0.07 -9.30
C PRO A 70 8.39 -0.30 -10.49
N ARG A 71 7.71 -1.45 -10.53
CA ARG A 71 6.78 -1.82 -11.61
C ARG A 71 5.34 -1.83 -11.10
N PHE A 72 4.39 -1.63 -12.00
CA PHE A 72 2.98 -1.79 -11.71
C PHE A 72 2.69 -3.22 -11.23
N LYS A 73 1.91 -3.34 -10.15
CA LYS A 73 1.43 -4.63 -9.64
C LYS A 73 0.30 -5.15 -10.52
N LYS A 74 0.32 -6.45 -10.80
CA LYS A 74 -0.76 -7.17 -11.48
C LYS A 74 -1.62 -7.88 -10.44
N ARG A 75 -2.94 -7.83 -10.62
CA ARG A 75 -3.89 -8.55 -9.76
C ARG A 75 -3.64 -10.06 -9.85
N GLY A 76 -3.69 -10.77 -8.73
CA GLY A 76 -3.48 -12.21 -8.67
C GLY A 76 -2.00 -12.63 -8.64
N GLN A 77 -1.06 -11.68 -8.65
CA GLN A 77 0.37 -11.98 -8.67
C GLN A 77 1.06 -11.32 -7.47
N ASN A 78 1.58 -12.15 -6.56
CA ASN A 78 2.28 -11.71 -5.35
C ASN A 78 1.43 -10.72 -4.51
N ASP A 79 0.13 -10.97 -4.43
CA ASP A 79 -0.80 -10.15 -3.65
C ASP A 79 -0.49 -10.31 -2.15
N ALA A 80 -0.14 -9.20 -1.53
CA ALA A 80 0.22 -9.14 -0.12
C ALA A 80 -0.20 -7.79 0.48
N PHE A 81 -0.59 -7.82 1.75
CA PHE A 81 -0.90 -6.63 2.54
C PHE A 81 -0.36 -6.81 3.97
N ARG A 82 -0.18 -5.69 4.69
CA ARG A 82 0.40 -5.68 6.04
C ARG A 82 -0.51 -4.93 7.00
N TYR A 83 -0.83 -5.56 8.14
CA TYR A 83 -1.43 -4.91 9.30
C TYR A 83 -0.35 -4.65 10.35
N PRO A 84 -0.02 -3.39 10.64
CA PRO A 84 0.98 -3.09 11.67
C PRO A 84 0.44 -3.24 13.10
N GLN A 85 -0.88 -3.13 13.30
CA GLN A 85 -1.52 -3.21 14.62
C GLN A 85 -3.00 -3.62 14.50
N GLY A 86 -3.65 -3.86 15.65
CA GLY A 86 -5.07 -4.22 15.72
C GLY A 86 -5.37 -5.67 15.33
N VAL A 87 -4.32 -6.49 15.19
CA VAL A 87 -4.40 -7.93 14.93
C VAL A 87 -4.45 -8.66 16.26
N LYS A 88 -5.33 -9.65 16.38
CA LYS A 88 -5.33 -10.59 17.52
C LYS A 88 -5.10 -12.01 17.01
N LEU A 89 -4.31 -12.79 17.73
CA LEU A 89 -4.02 -14.18 17.38
C LEU A 89 -4.64 -15.10 18.43
N ASP A 90 -5.40 -16.07 17.95
CA ASP A 90 -5.94 -17.18 18.72
C ASP A 90 -5.31 -18.46 18.16
N GLN A 91 -4.22 -18.90 18.80
CA GLN A 91 -3.44 -20.05 18.34
C GLN A 91 -4.20 -21.36 18.56
N GLU A 92 -4.90 -21.49 19.68
CA GLU A 92 -5.64 -22.69 20.06
C GLU A 92 -6.71 -23.04 19.03
N ASN A 93 -7.41 -22.04 18.50
CA ASN A 93 -8.44 -22.24 17.46
C ASN A 93 -7.92 -22.04 16.03
N SER A 94 -6.63 -21.77 15.86
CA SER A 94 -5.98 -21.44 14.58
C SER A 94 -6.68 -20.29 13.85
N ARG A 95 -6.94 -19.19 14.57
CA ARG A 95 -7.65 -18.00 14.06
C ARG A 95 -6.85 -16.71 14.25
N ILE A 96 -7.01 -15.80 13.32
CA ILE A 96 -6.46 -14.44 13.35
C ILE A 96 -7.59 -13.43 13.16
N PHE A 97 -7.67 -12.45 14.04
CA PHE A 97 -8.58 -11.31 13.91
C PHE A 97 -7.90 -10.21 13.12
N LEU A 98 -8.53 -9.75 12.05
CA LEU A 98 -8.09 -8.58 11.29
C LEU A 98 -9.16 -7.48 11.34
N PRO A 99 -8.78 -6.20 11.53
CA PRO A 99 -9.72 -5.09 11.45
C PRO A 99 -10.52 -5.10 10.14
N LYS A 100 -11.83 -4.79 10.20
CA LYS A 100 -12.81 -4.85 9.09
C LYS A 100 -13.10 -6.25 8.49
N LEU A 101 -12.20 -7.22 8.65
CA LEU A 101 -12.37 -8.59 8.13
C LEU A 101 -12.86 -9.58 9.20
N GLY A 102 -12.68 -9.26 10.48
CA GLY A 102 -13.08 -10.15 11.58
C GLY A 102 -12.13 -11.33 11.79
N TRP A 103 -12.64 -12.39 12.41
CA TRP A 103 -11.89 -13.63 12.65
C TRP A 103 -11.80 -14.48 11.39
N MET A 104 -10.58 -14.88 11.04
CA MET A 104 -10.30 -15.78 9.92
C MET A 104 -9.49 -16.98 10.41
N ARG A 105 -9.76 -18.17 9.87
CA ARG A 105 -8.95 -19.36 10.14
C ARG A 105 -7.72 -19.37 9.24
N TYR A 106 -6.57 -19.73 9.80
CA TYR A 106 -5.38 -20.07 9.03
C TYR A 106 -5.13 -21.58 9.10
N ARG A 107 -4.37 -22.09 8.13
CA ARG A 107 -3.92 -23.48 8.05
C ARG A 107 -2.42 -23.53 8.25
#